data_AF-A0A7Y4U6W4-F1
#
_entry.id   AF-A0A7Y4U6W4-F1
#
_cell.length_a   1.000
_cell.length_b   1.000
_cell.length_c   1.000
_cell.angle_alpha   90.00
_cell.angle_beta   90.00
_cell.angle_gamma   90.00
#
_symmetry.space_group_name_H-M   'P 1'
#
loop_
_entity.id
_entity.type
_entity.pdbx_description
1 polymer ?
#
loop_
_entity_poly.entity_id
_entity_poly.type
_entity_poly.pdbx_seq_one_letter_code
_entity_poly.pdbx_strand_id
1 'polypeptide(L)'
;MSLLHEQLDTYAREKRLSSQTLGRWRAWSEEDQGALLAMVHVLQLGENHLRDFLDWLEEITTRDGGTVRELLARADIAQPLQRALSRNDKLKAVKDAVRKIRYPRLSRLEEELRANVKALDLGSRIQLSFPPTLEGEEITVEIKARDPRELLEHLNRLQHRMADGSFLRLFALFDEV
;
A
#
# COMPACT_ATOMS: atom_id res chain seq x y z
N MET A 1 -1.14 38.06 -0.87
CA MET A 1 -0.81 36.61 -1.00
C MET A 1 -1.86 35.84 -0.24
N SER A 2 -2.39 34.73 -0.77
CA SER A 2 -3.38 33.93 -0.04
C SER A 2 -2.72 33.26 1.17
N LEU A 3 -3.49 33.07 2.25
CA LEU A 3 -3.02 32.41 3.49
C LEU A 3 -2.38 31.04 3.19
N LEU A 4 -2.94 30.30 2.24
CA LEU A 4 -2.44 29.01 1.79
C LEU A 4 -1.02 29.09 1.21
N HIS A 5 -0.76 30.12 0.38
CA HIS A 5 0.57 30.31 -0.22
C HIS A 5 1.64 30.54 0.85
N GLU A 6 1.32 31.32 1.89
CA GLU A 6 2.22 31.56 3.02
C GLU A 6 2.47 30.29 3.85
N GLN A 7 1.45 29.46 4.05
CA GLN A 7 1.60 28.17 4.72
C GLN A 7 2.50 27.21 3.91
N LEU A 8 2.33 27.15 2.59
CA LEU A 8 3.19 26.37 1.70
C LEU A 8 4.65 26.83 1.78
N ASP A 9 4.90 28.14 1.70
CA ASP A 9 6.25 28.70 1.83
C ASP A 9 6.89 28.42 3.18
N THR A 10 6.08 28.46 4.24
CA THR A 10 6.55 28.18 5.60
C THR A 10 6.95 26.72 5.73
N TYR A 11 6.09 25.80 5.28
CA TYR A 11 6.39 24.38 5.26
C TYR A 11 7.61 24.06 4.39
N ALA A 12 7.70 24.69 3.21
CA ALA A 12 8.81 24.51 2.29
C ALA A 12 10.15 24.92 2.91
N ARG A 13 10.19 26.04 3.62
CA ARG A 13 11.39 26.49 4.36
C ARG A 13 11.73 25.55 5.51
N GLU A 14 10.73 25.13 6.30
CA GLU A 14 10.93 24.23 7.44
C GLU A 14 11.51 22.87 7.00
N LYS A 15 10.94 22.28 5.94
CA LYS A 15 11.35 20.97 5.42
C LYS A 15 12.48 21.04 4.39
N ARG A 16 12.97 22.25 4.09
CA ARG A 16 14.02 22.53 3.09
C ARG A 16 13.69 21.93 1.72
N LEU A 17 12.45 22.16 1.27
CA LEU A 17 11.99 21.65 0.00
C LEU A 17 12.72 22.32 -1.16
N SER A 18 12.94 21.58 -2.25
CA SER A 18 13.54 22.14 -3.45
C SER A 18 12.55 23.08 -4.16
N SER A 19 13.08 24.03 -4.94
CA SER A 19 12.25 24.91 -5.77
C SER A 19 11.43 24.11 -6.80
N GLN A 20 11.96 22.98 -7.27
CA GLN A 20 11.26 22.08 -8.17
C GLN A 20 10.05 21.41 -7.50
N THR A 21 10.23 20.82 -6.32
CA THR A 21 9.13 20.18 -5.56
C THR A 21 8.06 21.20 -5.18
N LEU A 22 8.46 22.37 -4.68
CA LEU A 22 7.51 23.45 -4.36
C LEU A 22 6.80 23.98 -5.61
N GLY A 23 7.52 24.12 -6.73
CA GLY A 23 6.95 24.56 -8.01
C GLY A 23 5.90 23.60 -8.55
N ARG A 24 6.17 22.28 -8.48
CA ARG A 24 5.19 21.23 -8.85
C ARG A 24 3.93 21.31 -8.00
N TRP A 25 4.09 21.35 -6.68
CA TRP A 25 2.95 21.43 -5.77
C TRP A 25 2.11 22.70 -6.00
N ARG A 26 2.76 23.84 -6.26
CA ARG A 26 2.08 25.11 -6.58
C ARG A 26 1.34 25.11 -7.92
N ALA A 27 1.66 24.21 -8.83
CA ALA A 27 0.99 24.13 -10.12
C ALA A 27 -0.42 23.53 -10.01
N TRP A 28 -0.75 22.86 -8.89
CA TRP A 28 -2.07 22.30 -8.64
C TRP A 28 -3.10 23.38 -8.26
N SER A 29 -4.38 23.02 -8.25
CA SER A 29 -5.45 23.89 -7.76
C SER A 29 -5.27 24.24 -6.27
N GLU A 30 -5.80 25.37 -5.80
CA GLU A 30 -5.72 25.74 -4.38
C GLU A 30 -6.37 24.68 -3.46
N GLU A 31 -7.42 24.00 -3.93
CA GLU A 31 -8.06 22.93 -3.16
C GLU A 31 -7.16 21.69 -3.02
N ASP A 32 -6.49 21.29 -4.10
CA ASP A 32 -5.53 20.18 -4.09
C ASP A 32 -4.29 20.52 -3.25
N GLN A 33 -3.82 21.76 -3.36
CA GLN A 33 -2.73 22.27 -2.55
C GLN A 33 -3.07 22.17 -1.06
N GLY A 34 -4.25 22.65 -0.67
CA GLY A 34 -4.74 22.60 0.71
C GLY A 34 -4.92 21.18 1.24
N ALA A 35 -5.45 20.27 0.42
CA ALA A 35 -5.62 18.87 0.78
C ALA A 35 -4.28 18.17 1.05
N LEU A 36 -3.29 18.37 0.17
CA LEU A 36 -1.96 17.82 0.40
C LEU A 36 -1.32 18.48 1.63
N LEU A 37 -1.48 19.80 1.81
CA LEU A 37 -0.88 20.55 2.92
C LEU A 37 -1.33 19.98 4.27
N ALA A 38 -2.63 19.72 4.42
CA ALA A 38 -3.18 19.10 5.61
C ALA A 38 -2.54 17.74 5.90
N MET A 39 -2.38 16.89 4.89
CA MET A 39 -1.76 15.57 5.03
C MET A 39 -0.28 15.67 5.42
N VAL A 40 0.50 16.52 4.74
CA VAL A 40 1.95 16.60 4.97
C VAL A 40 2.30 17.21 6.33
N HIS A 41 1.41 18.02 6.91
CA HIS A 41 1.54 18.47 8.29
C HIS A 41 1.30 17.35 9.30
N VAL A 42 0.29 16.49 9.08
CA VAL A 42 0.04 15.33 9.96
C VAL A 42 1.19 14.33 9.89
N LEU A 43 1.70 14.06 8.69
CA LEU A 43 2.76 13.08 8.47
C LEU A 43 4.18 13.64 8.65
N GLN A 44 4.32 14.97 8.73
CA GLN A 44 5.62 15.67 8.79
C GLN A 44 6.59 15.20 7.70
N LEU A 45 6.11 15.16 6.44
CA LEU A 45 6.91 14.68 5.32
C LEU A 45 8.15 15.55 5.07
N GLY A 46 9.28 14.90 4.81
CA GLY A 46 10.44 15.56 4.21
C GLY A 46 10.37 15.54 2.69
N GLU A 47 11.28 16.28 2.05
CA GLU A 47 11.42 16.40 0.58
C GLU A 47 11.25 15.07 -0.17
N ASN A 48 11.96 14.03 0.26
CA ASN A 48 11.93 12.73 -0.44
C ASN A 48 10.53 12.11 -0.45
N HIS A 49 9.86 12.07 0.71
CA HIS A 49 8.52 11.50 0.76
C HIS A 49 7.50 12.39 0.06
N LEU A 50 7.62 13.71 0.17
CA LEU A 50 6.73 14.61 -0.55
C LEU A 50 6.82 14.40 -2.06
N ARG A 51 8.04 14.30 -2.59
CA ARG A 51 8.27 14.00 -4.01
C ARG A 51 7.63 12.67 -4.43
N ASP A 52 7.82 11.60 -3.65
CA ASP A 52 7.15 10.31 -3.90
C ASP A 52 5.62 10.50 -4.00
N PHE A 53 5.03 11.23 -3.05
CA PHE A 53 3.58 11.48 -3.03
C PHE A 53 3.11 12.32 -4.21
N LEU A 54 3.84 13.37 -4.60
CA LEU A 54 3.51 14.16 -5.79
C LEU A 54 3.46 13.26 -7.03
N ASP A 55 4.50 12.43 -7.22
CA ASP A 55 4.58 11.50 -8.35
C ASP A 55 3.39 10.52 -8.35
N TRP A 56 3.09 9.89 -7.21
CA TRP A 56 2.01 8.90 -7.13
C TRP A 56 0.62 9.51 -7.28
N LEU A 57 0.37 10.67 -6.68
CA LEU A 57 -0.93 11.33 -6.74
C LEU A 57 -1.22 11.82 -8.16
N GLU A 58 -0.23 12.41 -8.84
CA GLU A 58 -0.35 12.83 -10.25
C GLU A 58 -0.58 11.64 -11.18
N GLU A 59 0.14 10.53 -10.98
CA GLU A 59 -0.04 9.33 -11.78
C GLU A 59 -1.46 8.75 -11.63
N ILE A 60 -1.96 8.66 -10.39
CA ILE A 60 -3.30 8.14 -10.11
C ILE A 60 -4.37 9.05 -10.72
N THR A 61 -4.31 10.36 -10.49
CA THR A 61 -5.33 11.29 -10.99
C THR A 61 -5.29 11.41 -12.51
N THR A 62 -4.11 11.27 -13.13
CA THR A 62 -4.00 11.23 -14.60
C THR A 62 -4.61 9.95 -15.17
N ARG A 63 -4.41 8.80 -14.50
CA ARG A 63 -4.92 7.51 -14.96
C ARG A 63 -6.43 7.34 -14.74
N ASP A 64 -6.91 7.67 -13.55
CA ASP A 64 -8.30 7.42 -13.13
C ASP A 64 -9.22 8.62 -13.36
N GLY A 65 -8.66 9.80 -13.65
CA GLY A 65 -9.36 11.06 -13.62
C GLY A 65 -9.61 11.57 -12.19
N GLY A 66 -10.22 12.75 -12.09
CA GLY A 66 -10.52 13.41 -10.82
C GLY A 66 -9.39 14.29 -10.28
N THR A 67 -9.51 14.68 -9.01
CA THR A 67 -8.61 15.63 -8.34
C THR A 67 -7.80 14.97 -7.21
N VAL A 68 -6.67 15.58 -6.84
CA VAL A 68 -5.85 15.09 -5.72
C VAL A 68 -6.64 15.19 -4.41
N ARG A 69 -7.44 16.24 -4.24
CA ARG A 69 -8.35 16.42 -3.11
C ARG A 69 -9.30 15.25 -2.95
N GLU A 70 -9.97 14.83 -4.02
CA GLU A 70 -10.91 13.70 -4.00
C GLU A 70 -10.19 12.39 -3.65
N LEU A 71 -9.00 12.17 -4.24
CA LEU A 71 -8.16 11.02 -3.95
C LEU A 71 -7.77 10.97 -2.46
N LEU A 72 -7.25 12.07 -1.90
CA LEU A 72 -6.85 12.15 -0.49
C LEU A 72 -8.03 12.08 0.48
N ALA A 73 -9.25 12.43 0.03
CA ALA A 73 -10.46 12.32 0.83
C ALA A 73 -11.02 10.89 0.94
N ARG A 74 -10.51 9.93 0.15
CA ARG A 74 -10.93 8.53 0.23
C ARG A 74 -10.65 7.96 1.62
N ALA A 75 -11.58 7.15 2.12
CA ALA A 75 -11.53 6.64 3.49
C ALA A 75 -10.26 5.79 3.80
N ASP A 76 -9.75 5.08 2.80
CA ASP A 76 -8.51 4.29 2.89
C ASP A 76 -7.26 5.16 3.15
N ILE A 77 -7.25 6.41 2.67
CA ILE A 77 -6.17 7.40 2.92
C ILE A 77 -6.49 8.28 4.13
N ALA A 78 -7.72 8.79 4.25
CA ALA A 78 -8.09 9.77 5.27
C ALA A 78 -8.18 9.17 6.68
N GLN A 79 -8.70 7.93 6.83
CA GLN A 79 -8.88 7.34 8.16
C GLN A 79 -7.55 7.11 8.91
N PRO A 80 -6.47 6.56 8.29
CA PRO A 80 -5.18 6.44 8.96
C PRO A 80 -4.65 7.76 9.55
N LEU A 81 -4.90 8.88 8.88
CA LEU A 81 -4.46 10.20 9.35
C LEU A 81 -5.15 10.62 10.65
N GLN A 82 -6.40 10.18 10.87
CA GLN A 82 -7.23 10.53 12.02
C GLN A 82 -7.06 9.57 13.22
N ARG A 83 -6.59 8.34 12.99
CA ARG A 83 -6.41 7.35 14.05
C ARG A 83 -5.28 7.75 15.02
N ALA A 84 -5.36 7.25 16.26
CA ALA A 84 -4.32 7.39 17.28
C ALA A 84 -3.13 6.44 17.00
N LEU A 85 -2.50 6.60 15.85
CA LEU A 85 -1.32 5.86 15.41
C LEU A 85 -0.07 6.74 15.55
N SER A 86 1.11 6.10 15.67
CA SER A 86 2.37 6.81 15.56
C SER A 86 2.50 7.43 14.18
N ARG A 87 3.29 8.50 14.05
CA ARG A 87 3.52 9.16 12.75
C ARG A 87 4.02 8.18 11.68
N ASN A 88 4.93 7.29 12.05
CA ASN A 88 5.50 6.32 11.12
C ASN A 88 4.46 5.29 10.68
N ASP A 89 3.58 4.86 11.59
CA ASP A 89 2.48 3.94 11.25
C ASP A 89 1.44 4.61 10.35
N LYS A 90 1.13 5.89 10.59
CA LYS A 90 0.27 6.69 9.68
C LYS A 90 0.89 6.78 8.29
N LEU A 91 2.17 7.14 8.21
CA LEU A 91 2.89 7.25 6.94
C LEU A 91 2.86 5.91 6.18
N LYS A 92 3.16 4.80 6.87
CA LYS A 92 3.10 3.47 6.28
C LYS A 92 1.71 3.14 5.75
N ALA A 93 0.67 3.31 6.57
CA ALA A 93 -0.70 3.03 6.17
C ALA A 93 -1.17 3.87 4.97
N VAL A 94 -0.81 5.15 4.93
CA VAL A 94 -1.13 6.03 3.80
C VAL A 94 -0.36 5.63 2.54
N LYS A 95 0.95 5.34 2.65
CA LYS A 95 1.76 4.85 1.52
C LYS A 95 1.19 3.55 0.96
N ASP A 96 0.79 2.62 1.83
CA ASP A 96 0.19 1.35 1.44
C ASP A 96 -1.15 1.57 0.72
N ALA A 97 -2.00 2.49 1.21
CA ALA A 97 -3.26 2.84 0.55
C ALA A 97 -3.04 3.45 -0.85
N VAL A 98 -2.14 4.43 -0.97
CA VAL A 98 -1.81 5.06 -2.26
C VAL A 98 -1.20 4.04 -3.23
N ARG A 99 -0.31 3.17 -2.75
CA ARG A 99 0.28 2.08 -3.56
C ARG A 99 -0.80 1.16 -4.12
N LYS A 100 -1.78 0.76 -3.31
CA LYS A 100 -2.86 -0.11 -3.78
C LYS A 100 -3.71 0.53 -4.87
N ILE A 101 -4.00 1.81 -4.70
CA ILE A 101 -4.72 2.58 -5.72
C ILE A 101 -3.86 2.69 -6.99
N ARG A 102 -2.56 2.93 -6.86
CA ARG A 102 -1.63 3.01 -8.00
C ARG A 102 -1.50 1.70 -8.77
N TYR A 103 -1.63 0.54 -8.13
CA TYR A 103 -1.53 -0.75 -8.80
C TYR A 103 -2.81 -1.58 -8.60
N PRO A 104 -3.93 -1.22 -9.27
CA PRO A 104 -5.23 -1.83 -9.01
C PRO A 104 -5.28 -3.31 -9.43
N ARG A 105 -4.59 -3.68 -10.52
CA ARG A 105 -4.47 -5.07 -10.96
C ARG A 105 -3.67 -5.90 -9.95
N LEU A 106 -2.48 -5.43 -9.56
CA LEU A 106 -1.65 -6.08 -8.54
C LEU A 106 -2.40 -6.21 -7.21
N SER A 107 -3.12 -5.17 -6.80
CA SER A 107 -3.89 -5.18 -5.55
C SER A 107 -5.02 -6.20 -5.57
N ARG A 108 -5.73 -6.34 -6.71
CA ARG A 108 -6.74 -7.38 -6.88
C ARG A 108 -6.11 -8.76 -6.79
N LEU A 109 -4.99 -9.00 -7.47
CA LEU A 109 -4.28 -10.28 -7.41
C LEU A 109 -3.80 -10.61 -5.98
N GLU A 110 -3.27 -9.63 -5.24
CA GLU A 110 -2.89 -9.80 -3.83
C GLU A 110 -4.09 -10.15 -2.93
N GLU A 111 -5.26 -9.55 -3.18
CA GLU A 111 -6.50 -9.83 -2.46
C GLU A 111 -7.05 -11.22 -2.78
N GLU A 112 -7.03 -11.62 -4.05
CA GLU A 112 -7.44 -12.95 -4.52
C GLU A 112 -6.51 -14.04 -3.96
N LEU A 113 -5.20 -13.83 -3.97
CA LEU A 113 -4.22 -14.72 -3.33
C LEU A 113 -4.51 -14.86 -1.83
N ARG A 114 -4.73 -13.74 -1.13
CA ARG A 114 -5.05 -13.77 0.31
C ARG A 114 -6.35 -14.51 0.59
N ALA A 115 -7.37 -14.31 -0.23
CA ALA A 115 -8.65 -15.01 -0.10
C ALA A 115 -8.49 -16.51 -0.34
N ASN A 116 -7.75 -16.91 -1.38
CA ASN A 116 -7.46 -18.31 -1.70
C ASN A 116 -6.66 -18.97 -0.58
N VAL A 117 -5.60 -18.34 -0.07
CA VAL A 117 -4.83 -18.88 1.08
C VAL A 117 -5.70 -19.06 2.31
N LYS A 118 -6.59 -18.09 2.59
CA LYS A 118 -7.53 -18.21 3.70
C LYS A 118 -8.51 -19.38 3.50
N ALA A 119 -8.96 -19.61 2.28
CA ALA A 119 -9.87 -20.70 1.94
C ALA A 119 -9.23 -22.09 2.06
N LEU A 120 -7.90 -22.20 1.96
CA LEU A 120 -7.17 -23.46 2.16
C LEU A 120 -7.26 -23.98 3.60
N ASP A 121 -7.57 -23.10 4.57
CA ASP A 121 -7.69 -23.44 5.99
C ASP A 121 -6.49 -24.27 6.53
N LEU A 122 -5.28 -23.80 6.21
CA LEU A 122 -4.04 -24.49 6.58
C LEU A 122 -3.73 -24.41 8.09
N GLY A 123 -4.50 -23.62 8.85
CA GLY A 123 -4.24 -23.30 10.25
C GLY A 123 -3.15 -22.23 10.43
N SER A 124 -2.94 -21.78 11.67
CA SER A 124 -2.03 -20.67 11.97
C SER A 124 -0.54 -21.03 11.96
N ARG A 125 -0.22 -22.33 11.86
CA ARG A 125 1.15 -22.87 11.90
C ARG A 125 1.78 -23.05 10.52
N ILE A 126 0.98 -22.91 9.46
CA ILE A 126 1.43 -23.00 8.06
C ILE A 126 1.22 -21.62 7.43
N GLN A 127 2.30 -21.02 6.97
CA GLN A 127 2.28 -19.70 6.32
C GLN A 127 2.74 -19.85 4.89
N LEU A 128 1.96 -19.27 3.96
CA LEU A 128 2.31 -19.13 2.56
C LEU A 128 2.76 -17.69 2.31
N SER A 129 3.92 -17.52 1.70
CA SER A 129 4.42 -16.22 1.25
C SER A 129 4.68 -16.23 -0.25
N PHE A 130 4.40 -15.09 -0.87
CA PHE A 130 4.46 -14.85 -2.30
C PHE A 130 5.50 -13.76 -2.61
N PRO A 131 6.09 -13.76 -3.82
CA PRO A 131 7.02 -12.71 -4.23
C PRO A 131 6.37 -11.32 -4.20
N PRO A 132 7.08 -10.25 -3.78
CA PRO A 132 6.50 -8.92 -3.57
C PRO A 132 5.90 -8.21 -4.80
N THR A 133 6.23 -8.66 -6.01
CA THR A 133 5.67 -8.15 -7.27
C THR A 133 4.80 -9.18 -7.99
N LEU A 134 4.66 -10.39 -7.42
CA LEU A 134 4.03 -11.54 -8.07
C LEU A 134 4.66 -11.95 -9.43
N GLU A 135 5.84 -11.41 -9.78
CA GLU A 135 6.58 -11.76 -11.00
C GLU A 135 7.48 -13.01 -10.82
N GLY A 136 7.35 -13.74 -9.71
CA GLY A 136 8.13 -14.94 -9.41
C GLY A 136 7.27 -16.19 -9.43
N GLU A 137 7.85 -17.32 -9.84
CA GLU A 137 7.15 -18.60 -10.01
C GLU A 137 7.12 -19.44 -8.72
N GLU A 138 7.72 -18.94 -7.63
CA GLU A 138 7.94 -19.70 -6.40
C GLU A 138 7.02 -19.23 -5.27
N ILE A 139 6.37 -20.19 -4.61
CA ILE A 139 5.67 -19.97 -3.34
C ILE A 139 6.54 -20.53 -2.23
N THR A 140 6.76 -19.73 -1.18
CA THR A 140 7.43 -20.21 0.02
C THR A 140 6.39 -20.70 1.03
N VAL A 141 6.63 -21.90 1.58
CA VAL A 141 5.80 -22.49 2.64
C VAL A 141 6.63 -22.58 3.91
N GLU A 142 6.18 -21.91 4.97
CA GLU A 142 6.80 -21.96 6.30
C GLU A 142 5.90 -22.74 7.26
N ILE A 143 6.43 -23.80 7.88
CA ILE A 143 5.72 -24.63 8.85
C ILE A 143 6.38 -24.53 10.21
N LYS A 144 5.59 -24.21 11.25
CA LYS A 144 6.04 -24.12 12.64
C LYS A 144 5.50 -25.28 13.46
N ALA A 145 6.39 -26.10 14.02
CA ALA A 145 6.04 -27.23 14.89
C ALA A 145 6.98 -27.29 16.10
N ARG A 146 6.48 -27.82 17.22
CA ARG A 146 7.25 -28.01 18.46
C ARG A 146 7.85 -29.39 18.59
N ASP A 147 7.32 -30.36 17.86
CA ASP A 147 7.78 -31.75 17.85
C ASP A 147 7.50 -32.42 16.47
N PRO A 148 8.11 -33.58 16.20
CA PRO A 148 7.95 -34.26 14.91
C PRO A 148 6.53 -34.72 14.59
N ARG A 149 5.68 -34.98 15.60
CA ARG A 149 4.29 -35.41 15.36
C ARG A 149 3.46 -34.24 14.86
N GLU A 150 3.60 -33.07 15.50
CA GLU A 150 2.96 -31.83 15.04
C GLU A 150 3.42 -31.45 13.61
N LEU A 151 4.71 -31.61 13.29
CA LEU A 151 5.21 -31.36 11.93
C LEU A 151 4.55 -32.29 10.90
N LEU A 152 4.43 -33.58 11.21
CA LEU A 152 3.80 -34.56 10.33
C LEU A 152 2.31 -34.25 10.12
N GLU A 153 1.59 -33.84 11.17
CA GLU A 153 0.19 -33.41 11.06
C GLU A 153 0.02 -32.21 10.11
N HIS A 154 0.88 -31.19 10.23
CA HIS A 154 0.85 -30.02 9.36
C HIS A 154 1.19 -30.36 7.91
N LEU A 155 2.19 -31.23 7.69
CA LEU A 155 2.55 -31.73 6.35
C LEU A 155 1.40 -32.52 5.71
N ASN A 156 0.75 -33.40 6.46
CA ASN A 156 -0.39 -34.17 5.96
C ASN A 156 -1.57 -33.27 5.57
N ARG A 157 -1.83 -32.22 6.36
CA ARG A 157 -2.85 -31.22 6.03
C ARG A 157 -2.52 -30.48 4.75
N LEU A 158 -1.27 -30.02 4.60
CA LEU A 158 -0.80 -29.35 3.40
C LEU A 158 -0.95 -30.27 2.18
N GLN A 159 -0.50 -31.51 2.28
CA GLN A 159 -0.57 -32.50 1.22
C GLN A 159 -2.03 -32.77 0.80
N HIS A 160 -2.95 -32.89 1.76
CA HIS A 160 -4.37 -33.08 1.46
C HIS A 160 -4.95 -31.91 0.64
N ARG A 161 -4.61 -30.67 1.00
CA ARG A 161 -5.02 -29.46 0.27
C ARG A 161 -4.33 -29.28 -1.08
N MET A 162 -3.13 -29.81 -1.25
CA MET A 162 -2.49 -29.83 -2.56
C MET A 162 -3.18 -30.82 -3.50
N ALA A 163 -3.62 -31.98 -2.97
CA ALA A 163 -4.26 -33.03 -3.75
C ALA A 163 -5.68 -32.67 -4.22
N ASP A 164 -6.40 -31.80 -3.51
CA ASP A 164 -7.76 -31.36 -3.90
C ASP A 164 -7.77 -30.28 -5.00
N GLY A 165 -6.59 -29.90 -5.52
CA GLY A 165 -6.44 -28.93 -6.61
C GLY A 165 -6.54 -27.47 -6.18
N SER A 166 -6.75 -27.19 -4.89
CA SER A 166 -6.88 -25.80 -4.40
C SER A 166 -5.61 -24.97 -4.59
N PHE A 167 -4.44 -25.61 -4.67
CA PHE A 167 -3.17 -24.94 -4.95
C PHE A 167 -2.99 -24.54 -6.42
N LEU A 168 -3.64 -25.22 -7.37
CA LEU A 168 -3.53 -24.86 -8.80
C LEU A 168 -4.00 -23.43 -9.05
N ARG A 169 -5.03 -22.99 -8.32
CA ARG A 169 -5.53 -21.61 -8.40
C ARG A 169 -4.54 -20.59 -7.86
N LEU A 170 -3.67 -20.95 -6.90
CA LEU A 170 -2.63 -20.05 -6.42
C LEU A 170 -1.55 -19.82 -7.47
N PHE A 171 -1.14 -20.88 -8.17
CA PHE A 171 -0.12 -20.80 -9.21
C PHE A 171 -0.63 -20.11 -10.48
N ALA A 172 -1.89 -20.36 -10.88
CA ALA A 172 -2.49 -19.71 -12.04
C ALA A 172 -2.55 -18.17 -11.93
N LEU A 173 -2.61 -17.62 -10.71
CA LEU A 173 -2.63 -16.18 -10.50
C LEU A 173 -1.28 -15.50 -10.81
N PHE A 174 -0.18 -16.25 -10.87
CA PHE A 174 1.10 -15.72 -11.33
C PHE A 174 1.16 -15.57 -12.85
N ASP A 175 0.43 -16.39 -13.60
CA ASP A 175 0.36 -16.32 -15.07
C ASP A 175 -0.45 -15.10 -15.56
N GLU A 176 -1.17 -14.42 -14.66
CA GLU A 176 -2.02 -13.25 -14.95
C GLU A 176 -1.31 -11.89 -14.76
N VAL A 177 -0.08 -11.91 -14.24
CA VAL A 177 0.79 -10.73 -13.98
C VAL A 177 1.53 -10.33 -15.25
#